data_AF-M0AL26-F1
#
_entry.id   AF-M0AL26-F1
#
_cell.length_a   1.000
_cell.length_b   1.000
_cell.length_c   1.000
_cell.angle_alpha   90.00
_cell.angle_beta   90.00
_cell.angle_gamma   90.00
#
_symmetry.space_group_name_H-M   'P 1'
#
loop_
_entity.id
_entity.type
_entity.pdbx_description
1 polymer ?
#
loop_
_entity_poly.entity_id
_entity_poly.type
_entity_poly.pdbx_seq_one_letter_code
_entity_poly.pdbx_strand_id
1 'polypeptide(L)'
;GGFAGRPSPELFKRWIELGAFIPYFRNHTDTHRKSDQEIDMRNQHPWTFGEEAVEISKKYIELRYRLMPYLYNEFEESAKTGKPIQQPLVYHFQNDSDTRDITDQFMFGDNIMIAPVVEQGATSRE
;
A
#
# COMPACT_ATOMS: atom_id res chain seq x y z
N GLY A 1 -0.41 0.15 -9.87
CA GLY A 1 -1.04 -0.83 -8.97
C GLY A 1 -1.06 -2.16 -9.68
N GLY A 2 0.09 -2.83 -9.66
CA GLY A 2 0.38 -3.98 -10.52
C GLY A 2 1.33 -3.58 -11.64
N PHE A 3 2.47 -4.28 -11.74
CA PHE A 3 3.49 -4.02 -12.76
C PHE A 3 3.01 -4.42 -14.16
N ALA A 4 2.40 -5.59 -14.26
CA ALA A 4 1.91 -6.15 -15.50
C ALA A 4 0.42 -5.83 -15.70
N GLY A 5 0.07 -5.43 -16.93
CA GLY A 5 -1.31 -5.12 -17.30
C GLY A 5 -1.79 -3.78 -16.73
N ARG A 6 -3.09 -3.53 -16.86
CA ARG A 6 -3.75 -2.32 -16.35
C ARG A 6 -4.73 -2.71 -15.24
N PRO A 7 -4.63 -2.13 -14.02
CA PRO A 7 -5.58 -2.40 -12.96
C PRO A 7 -6.96 -1.81 -13.27
N SER A 8 -8.00 -2.32 -12.60
CA SER A 8 -9.28 -1.63 -12.54
C SER A 8 -9.15 -0.33 -11.72
N PRO A 9 -10.05 0.67 -11.88
CA PRO A 9 -10.07 1.85 -11.02
C PRO A 9 -10.17 1.52 -9.52
N GLU A 10 -10.99 0.52 -9.17
CA GLU A 10 -11.10 0.04 -7.79
C GLU A 10 -9.77 -0.49 -7.26
N LEU A 11 -9.15 -1.42 -8.00
CA LEU A 11 -7.87 -1.99 -7.62
C LEU A 11 -6.79 -0.91 -7.49
N PHE A 12 -6.76 0.05 -8.42
CA PHE A 12 -5.83 1.18 -8.34
C PHE A 12 -6.00 1.98 -7.05
N LYS A 13 -7.24 2.35 -6.71
CA LYS A 13 -7.57 3.07 -5.46
C LYS A 13 -7.09 2.29 -4.24
N ARG A 14 -7.49 1.01 -4.11
CA ARG A 14 -7.06 0.14 -2.99
C ARG A 14 -5.54 0.00 -2.91
N TRP A 15 -4.85 -0.08 -4.05
CA TRP A 15 -3.39 -0.16 -4.08
C TRP A 15 -2.71 1.11 -3.57
N ILE A 16 -3.29 2.28 -3.84
CA ILE A 16 -2.77 3.55 -3.33
C ILE A 16 -3.00 3.66 -1.81
N GLU A 17 -4.18 3.26 -1.33
CA GLU A 17 -4.51 3.23 0.11
C GLU A 17 -3.49 2.39 0.90
N LEU A 18 -3.21 1.16 0.44
CA LEU A 18 -2.21 0.28 1.04
C LEU A 18 -0.78 0.81 0.84
N GLY A 19 -0.44 1.21 -0.40
CA GLY A 19 0.91 1.60 -0.78
C GLY A 19 1.46 2.78 0.03
N ALA A 20 0.59 3.68 0.48
CA ALA A 20 0.97 4.79 1.36
C ALA A 20 1.60 4.34 2.69
N PHE A 21 1.34 3.10 3.12
CA PHE A 21 1.90 2.47 4.33
C PHE A 21 2.87 1.33 4.01
N ILE A 22 3.39 1.24 2.79
CA ILE A 22 4.53 0.36 2.49
C ILE A 22 5.81 1.19 2.61
N PRO A 23 6.92 0.67 3.18
CA PRO A 23 8.14 1.44 3.38
C PRO A 23 8.63 2.14 2.10
N TYR A 24 8.53 1.46 0.96
CA TYR A 24 8.78 2.03 -0.37
C TYR A 24 7.48 2.19 -1.17
N PHE A 25 7.07 3.43 -1.40
CA PHE A 25 5.82 3.76 -2.10
C PHE A 25 6.11 4.26 -3.52
N ARG A 26 5.94 3.37 -4.51
CA ARG A 26 6.11 3.70 -5.94
C ARG A 26 5.01 3.08 -6.79
N ASN A 27 4.41 3.90 -7.65
CA ASN A 27 3.60 3.41 -8.76
C ASN A 27 4.50 3.21 -9.99
N HIS A 28 4.47 2.02 -10.57
CA HIS A 28 5.30 1.63 -11.71
C HIS A 28 4.56 0.61 -12.57
N THR A 29 4.83 0.62 -13.87
CA THR A 29 4.16 -0.18 -14.89
C THR A 29 5.19 -0.64 -15.93
N ASP A 30 4.95 -1.82 -16.50
CA ASP A 30 5.71 -2.33 -17.63
C ASP A 30 5.60 -1.39 -18.84
N THR A 31 6.74 -1.04 -19.43
CA THR A 31 6.87 -0.17 -20.61
C THR A 31 7.14 -0.93 -21.90
N HIS A 32 7.46 -2.22 -21.82
CA HIS A 32 7.92 -3.04 -22.95
C HIS A 32 6.79 -3.84 -23.60
N ARG A 33 5.65 -3.99 -22.93
CA ARG A 33 4.49 -4.65 -23.50
C ARG A 33 3.89 -3.78 -24.62
N LYS A 34 3.81 -4.35 -25.83
CA LYS A 34 3.02 -3.75 -26.91
C LYS A 34 1.55 -3.75 -26.49
N SER A 35 0.93 -2.58 -26.47
CA SER A 35 -0.51 -2.47 -26.26
C SER A 35 -1.20 -2.62 -27.62
N ASP A 36 -1.77 -3.79 -27.87
CA ASP A 36 -2.62 -4.04 -29.04
C ASP A 36 -4.05 -3.48 -28.83
N GLN A 37 -4.23 -2.69 -27.77
CA GLN A 37 -5.51 -2.17 -27.30
C GLN A 37 -5.56 -0.65 -27.46
N GLU A 38 -6.77 -0.11 -27.67
CA GLU A 38 -7.02 1.34 -27.74
C GLU A 38 -6.61 2.09 -26.47
N ILE A 39 -6.56 1.39 -25.34
CA ILE A 39 -6.20 1.94 -24.04
C ILE A 39 -4.70 1.73 -23.78
N ASP A 40 -3.96 2.84 -23.59
CA ASP A 40 -2.57 2.76 -23.16
C ASP A 40 -2.47 2.16 -21.74
N MET A 41 -2.03 0.91 -21.68
CA MET A 41 -1.86 0.17 -20.42
C MET A 41 -0.77 0.77 -19.52
N ARG A 42 0.15 1.54 -20.09
CA ARG A 42 1.28 2.16 -19.38
C ARG A 42 0.84 3.43 -18.64
N ASN A 43 -0.29 4.00 -19.02
CA ASN A 43 -0.77 5.24 -18.42
C ASN A 43 -1.57 4.96 -17.13
N GLN A 44 -0.83 4.70 -16.04
CA GLN A 44 -1.40 4.43 -14.72
C GLN A 44 -1.29 5.64 -13.75
N HIS A 45 -1.36 6.87 -14.25
CA HIS A 45 -1.48 8.04 -13.38
C HIS A 45 -2.87 8.10 -12.70
N PRO A 46 -3.01 8.68 -11.49
CA PRO A 46 -4.30 8.73 -10.80
C PRO A 46 -5.46 9.26 -11.63
N TRP A 47 -5.24 10.31 -12.42
CA TRP A 47 -6.26 10.93 -13.27
C TRP A 47 -6.76 10.05 -14.42
N THR A 48 -6.08 8.94 -14.73
CA THR A 48 -6.57 7.99 -15.75
C THR A 48 -7.62 7.01 -15.23
N PHE A 49 -7.89 7.04 -13.92
CA PHE A 49 -8.86 6.19 -13.23
C PHE A 49 -10.08 6.98 -12.70
N GLY A 50 -10.22 8.24 -13.07
CA GLY A 50 -11.34 9.12 -12.68
C GLY A 50 -11.07 9.99 -11.46
N GLU A 51 -11.99 10.91 -11.18
CA GLU A 51 -11.83 11.93 -10.12
C GLU A 51 -11.66 11.32 -8.72
N GLU A 52 -12.40 10.26 -8.40
CA GLU A 52 -12.29 9.59 -7.10
C GLU A 52 -10.88 9.02 -6.87
N ALA A 53 -10.23 8.51 -7.92
CA ALA A 53 -8.86 8.01 -7.82
C ALA A 53 -7.85 9.14 -7.59
N VAL A 54 -8.10 10.34 -8.12
CA VAL A 54 -7.29 11.54 -7.84
C VAL A 54 -7.44 11.94 -6.38
N GLU A 55 -8.67 12.02 -5.87
CA GLU A 55 -8.96 12.42 -4.49
C GLU A 55 -8.39 11.43 -3.46
N ILE A 56 -8.55 10.12 -3.69
CA ILE A 56 -7.94 9.10 -2.84
C ILE A 56 -6.41 9.21 -2.91
N SER A 57 -5.84 9.36 -4.11
CA SER A 57 -4.39 9.48 -4.25
C SER A 57 -3.85 10.68 -3.50
N LYS A 58 -4.48 11.84 -3.64
CA LYS A 58 -4.11 13.06 -2.92
C LYS A 58 -4.20 12.85 -1.40
N LYS A 59 -5.32 12.33 -0.89
CA LYS A 59 -5.52 12.06 0.55
C LYS A 59 -4.41 11.19 1.14
N TYR A 60 -4.10 10.07 0.50
CA TYR A 60 -3.13 9.11 1.05
C TYR A 60 -1.67 9.55 0.83
N ILE A 61 -1.36 10.25 -0.26
CA ILE A 61 -0.06 10.90 -0.45
C ILE A 61 0.14 11.97 0.64
N GLU A 62 -0.83 12.86 0.86
CA GLU A 62 -0.76 13.88 1.91
C GLU A 62 -0.64 13.27 3.31
N LEU A 63 -1.37 12.18 3.59
CA LEU A 63 -1.23 11.44 4.85
C LEU A 63 0.19 10.89 5.01
N ARG A 64 0.75 10.23 3.99
CA ARG A 64 2.12 9.74 4.05
C ARG A 64 3.13 10.87 4.28
N TYR A 65 2.95 12.01 3.62
CA TYR A 65 3.81 13.19 3.83
C TYR A 65 3.73 13.73 5.25
N ARG A 66 2.54 13.73 5.87
CA ARG A 66 2.38 14.08 7.29
C ARG A 66 3.04 13.06 8.23
N LEU A 67 3.05 11.79 7.85
CA LEU A 67 3.72 10.72 8.60
C LEU A 67 5.24 10.67 8.36
N MET A 68 5.82 11.49 7.49
CA MET A 68 7.26 11.42 7.17
C MET A 68 8.20 11.43 8.38
N PRO A 69 7.97 12.25 9.43
CA PRO A 69 8.79 12.18 10.65
C PRO A 69 8.71 10.81 11.33
N TYR A 70 7.52 10.21 11.36
CA TYR A 70 7.31 8.86 11.88
C TYR A 70 8.04 7.81 11.04
N LEU A 71 7.84 7.82 9.71
CA LEU A 71 8.54 6.90 8.81
C LEU A 71 10.06 7.01 8.97
N TYR A 72 10.59 8.24 9.01
CA TYR A 72 12.04 8.46 9.13
C TYR A 72 12.61 7.86 10.42
N ASN A 73 11.92 8.04 11.55
CA ASN A 73 12.33 7.44 12.82
C ASN A 73 12.31 5.92 12.78
N GLU A 74 11.27 5.30 12.19
CA GLU A 74 11.20 3.84 12.03
C GLU A 74 12.33 3.31 11.13
N PHE A 75 12.68 4.04 10.06
CA PHE A 75 13.84 3.71 9.22
C PHE A 75 15.18 3.87 9.97
N GLU A 76 15.33 4.89 10.79
CA GLU A 76 16.52 5.11 11.62
C GLU A 76 16.68 3.98 12.66
N GLU A 77 15.61 3.62 13.35
CA GLU A 77 15.61 2.52 14.32
C GLU A 77 15.92 1.19 13.63
N SER A 78 15.31 0.95 12.47
CA SER A 78 15.58 -0.22 11.63
C SER A 78 17.06 -0.32 11.26
N ALA A 79 17.67 0.79 10.82
CA ALA A 79 19.08 0.83 10.46
C ALA A 79 20.02 0.56 11.66
N LYS A 80 19.63 0.97 12.87
CA LYS A 80 20.43 0.79 14.08
C LYS A 80 20.30 -0.61 14.70
N THR A 81 19.11 -1.20 14.64
CA THR A 81 18.75 -2.38 15.45
C THR A 81 18.40 -3.61 14.62
N GLY A 82 18.11 -3.44 13.33
CA GLY A 82 17.55 -4.47 12.48
C GLY A 82 16.04 -4.69 12.66
N LYS A 83 15.35 -3.86 13.46
CA LYS A 83 13.88 -3.90 13.62
C LYS A 83 13.20 -3.73 12.25
N PRO A 84 12.25 -4.60 11.87
CA PRO A 84 11.51 -4.42 10.62
C PRO A 84 10.59 -3.20 10.71
N ILE A 85 10.38 -2.47 9.60
CA ILE A 85 9.47 -1.31 9.58
C ILE A 85 8.02 -1.78 9.39
N GLN A 86 7.83 -2.69 8.43
CA GLN A 86 6.58 -3.43 8.26
C GLN A 86 6.71 -4.74 9.04
N GLN A 87 5.88 -4.89 10.07
CA GLN A 87 6.03 -5.93 11.09
C GLN A 87 4.76 -6.80 11.11
N PRO A 88 4.87 -8.14 11.03
CA PRO A 88 3.71 -9.01 11.17
C PRO A 88 3.16 -8.91 12.61
N LEU A 89 1.87 -9.16 12.82
CA LEU A 89 1.27 -9.01 14.16
C LEU A 89 1.95 -9.90 15.21
N VAL A 90 2.34 -11.13 14.83
CA VAL A 90 3.07 -12.05 15.71
C VAL A 90 4.38 -11.47 16.25
N TYR A 91 4.96 -10.45 15.59
CA TYR A 91 6.14 -9.75 16.09
C TYR A 91 5.87 -9.05 17.43
N HIS A 92 4.69 -8.44 17.56
CA HIS A 92 4.23 -7.72 18.77
C HIS A 92 3.50 -8.62 19.75
N PHE A 93 2.74 -9.59 19.25
CA PHE A 93 1.77 -10.36 20.01
C PHE A 93 2.14 -11.85 20.06
N GLN A 94 3.39 -12.17 20.44
CA GLN A 94 3.92 -13.54 20.37
C GLN A 94 3.13 -14.59 21.17
N ASN A 95 2.44 -14.16 22.23
CA ASN A 95 1.62 -15.02 23.09
C ASN A 95 0.19 -15.22 22.56
N ASP A 96 -0.21 -14.46 21.54
CA ASP A 96 -1.50 -14.58 20.89
C ASP A 96 -1.37 -15.52 19.68
N SER A 97 -1.93 -16.72 19.79
CA SER A 97 -1.89 -17.72 18.72
C SER A 97 -2.59 -17.26 17.45
N ASP A 98 -3.57 -16.37 17.57
CA ASP A 98 -4.42 -15.94 16.44
C ASP A 98 -3.64 -15.05 15.48
N THR A 99 -2.51 -14.49 15.91
CA THR A 99 -1.66 -13.59 15.10
C THR A 99 -0.66 -14.29 14.21
N ARG A 100 -0.49 -15.62 14.34
CA ARG A 100 0.55 -16.40 13.65
C ARG A 100 0.30 -16.53 12.15
N ASP A 101 -0.97 -16.65 11.76
CA ASP A 101 -1.39 -16.92 10.38
C ASP A 101 -2.00 -15.68 9.70
N ILE A 102 -1.96 -14.51 10.34
CA ILE A 102 -2.47 -13.26 9.75
C ILE A 102 -1.50 -12.75 8.69
N THR A 103 -1.96 -12.66 7.43
CA THR A 103 -1.15 -12.24 6.29
C THR A 103 -1.64 -10.98 5.59
N ASP A 104 -2.83 -10.50 5.92
CA ASP A 104 -3.50 -9.37 5.27
C ASP A 104 -3.56 -8.12 6.16
N GLN A 105 -2.89 -8.15 7.31
CA GLN A 105 -2.80 -7.06 8.28
C GLN A 105 -1.36 -7.01 8.82
N PHE A 106 -0.88 -5.81 9.17
CA PHE A 106 0.45 -5.63 9.74
C PHE A 106 0.54 -4.39 10.61
N MET A 107 1.57 -4.36 11.46
CA MET A 107 1.99 -3.15 12.16
C MET A 107 3.01 -2.39 11.31
N PHE A 108 2.86 -1.07 11.19
CA PHE A 108 3.87 -0.17 10.66
C PHE A 108 4.53 0.53 11.83
N GLY A 109 5.74 0.08 12.16
CA GLY A 109 6.38 0.39 13.44
C GLY A 109 5.51 -0.04 14.63
N ASP A 110 5.65 0.64 15.77
CA ASP A 110 4.99 0.22 17.01
C ASP A 110 3.57 0.78 17.20
N ASN A 111 3.16 1.77 16.39
CA ASN A 111 2.02 2.62 16.74
C ASN A 111 0.86 2.58 15.73
N ILE A 112 1.06 1.99 14.55
CA ILE A 112 0.06 2.04 13.48
C ILE A 112 -0.24 0.63 13.00
N MET A 113 -1.49 0.20 13.16
CA MET A 113 -1.98 -1.05 12.57
C MET A 113 -2.63 -0.77 11.22
N ILE A 114 -2.25 -1.53 10.20
CA ILE A 114 -2.73 -1.40 8.82
C ILE A 114 -3.51 -2.66 8.45
N ALA A 115 -4.78 -2.48 8.13
CA ALA A 115 -5.76 -3.51 7.78
C ALA A 115 -6.44 -3.13 6.44
N PRO A 116 -5.79 -3.35 5.29
CA PRO A 116 -6.31 -2.98 3.97
C PRO A 116 -7.49 -3.85 3.53
N VAL A 117 -8.40 -3.28 2.73
CA VAL A 117 -9.36 -4.07 1.95
C VAL A 117 -8.64 -4.65 0.74
N VAL A 118 -8.62 -5.98 0.64
CA VAL A 118 -7.88 -6.73 -0.41
C VAL A 118 -8.79 -7.46 -1.40
N GLU A 119 -10.08 -7.55 -1.11
CA GLU A 119 -11.08 -8.23 -1.93
C GLU A 119 -11.81 -7.26 -2.87
N GLN A 120 -12.02 -7.67 -4.13
CA GLN A 120 -12.73 -6.86 -5.11
C GLN A 120 -14.22 -6.75 -4.75
N GLY A 121 -14.77 -5.53 -4.85
CA GLY A 121 -16.14 -5.20 -4.50
C GLY A 121 -16.39 -5.01 -3.01
N ALA A 122 -15.40 -5.30 -2.15
CA ALA A 122 -15.56 -5.17 -0.71
C ALA A 122 -15.49 -3.70 -0.25
N THR A 123 -16.42 -3.32 0.63
CA THR A 123 -16.45 -2.00 1.27
C THR A 123 -16.04 -2.04 2.75
N SER A 124 -15.84 -3.23 3.29
CA SER A 124 -15.41 -3.50 4.66
C SER A 124 -14.58 -4.79 4.70
N ARG A 125 -13.85 -4.98 5.79
CA ARG A 125 -13.18 -6.24 6.16
C ARG A 125 -13.48 -6.55 7.63
N GLU A 126 -13.34 -7.81 8.00
CA GLU A 126 -13.37 -8.25 9.41
C GLU A 126 -12.08 -7.88 10.14
#